data_AF-A0A936I9Q5-F1
#
_entry.id   AF-A0A936I9Q5-F1
#
_cell.length_a   1.000
_cell.length_b   1.000
_cell.length_c   1.000
_cell.angle_alpha   90.00
_cell.angle_beta   90.00
_cell.angle_gamma   90.00
#
_symmetry.space_group_name_H-M   'P 1'
#
loop_
_entity.id
_entity.type
_entity.pdbx_description
1 polymer ?
#
loop_
_entity_poly.entity_id
_entity_poly.type
_entity_poly.pdbx_seq_one_letter_code
_entity_poly.pdbx_strand_id
1 'polypeptide(L)'
;MNYAESRLRSIGFDPDQHWAFFSSHPDEPHAPKIKKPVFWSDEKGNLCIGVYDLNREFYTIDFKDSKSKLDNRIFHYIRYSEPKIVDGKERKITPCVSGQGSFPYIPLSVLSKYKLQQKIKTLIITEGQIKAFVGSNFEMDIVGIPGIQVWNTASLSGIFYSIAEIIKECKVECLIWLTDADTFKMEWSEGKDLGKRLNDFCNSVIQFKERTRDFNCRQIYAHINSNSLSKGIDDLLLDQSDKAALIIDELLKDDSKSEYFSKLDISNKSITKIKEYFGLEDNVKSFYNKFENVIGLREFGFLKGSYRYDEISQKVVYVKCGESNQFIMVDSTYFIKGPVPTKYGEIENTLKPIKPAGIKAMFKNKSTNFLDEANLALFMKKIALRYSLLQWIYKPARSH
;
A
#
# COMPACT_ATOMS: atom_id res chain seq x y z
N MET A 1 5.30 -11.98 -32.08
CA MET A 1 5.99 -11.54 -30.85
C MET A 1 4.94 -11.46 -29.77
N ASN A 2 5.06 -12.29 -28.73
CA ASN A 2 4.07 -12.31 -27.64
C ASN A 2 4.29 -11.10 -26.71
N TYR A 3 3.35 -10.86 -25.79
CA TYR A 3 3.40 -9.74 -24.84
C TYR A 3 4.72 -9.71 -24.05
N ALA A 4 5.15 -10.86 -23.52
CA ALA A 4 6.36 -10.98 -22.72
C ALA A 4 7.61 -10.58 -23.53
N GLU A 5 7.79 -11.12 -24.74
CA GLU A 5 8.91 -10.78 -25.62
C GLU A 5 8.95 -9.28 -25.95
N SER A 6 7.81 -8.69 -26.28
CA SER A 6 7.72 -7.26 -26.57
C SER A 6 8.11 -6.43 -25.36
N ARG A 7 7.66 -6.80 -24.15
CA ARG A 7 8.00 -6.07 -22.92
C ARG A 7 9.48 -6.22 -22.58
N LEU A 8 10.04 -7.43 -22.68
CA LEU A 8 11.46 -7.69 -22.42
C LEU A 8 12.37 -6.87 -23.35
N ARG A 9 12.02 -6.81 -24.64
CA ARG A 9 12.75 -5.98 -25.59
C ARG A 9 12.68 -4.49 -25.24
N SER A 10 11.50 -4.01 -24.84
CA SER A 10 11.31 -2.58 -24.49
C SER A 10 12.10 -2.13 -23.27
N ILE A 11 12.38 -3.04 -22.33
CA ILE A 11 13.12 -2.72 -21.11
C ILE A 11 14.64 -2.98 -21.23
N GLY A 12 15.12 -3.40 -22.41
CA GLY A 12 16.54 -3.69 -22.63
C GLY A 12 17.02 -5.00 -21.98
N PHE A 13 16.15 -5.99 -21.85
CA PHE A 13 16.53 -7.28 -21.29
C PHE A 13 17.38 -8.11 -22.27
N ASP A 14 18.51 -8.60 -21.77
CA ASP A 14 19.41 -9.54 -22.45
C ASP A 14 19.59 -10.81 -21.60
N PRO A 15 19.13 -12.00 -22.05
CA PRO A 15 19.23 -13.24 -21.28
C PRO A 15 20.67 -13.71 -21.01
N ASP A 16 21.65 -13.31 -21.83
CA ASP A 16 23.06 -13.71 -21.66
C ASP A 16 23.77 -12.89 -20.57
N GLN A 17 23.27 -11.68 -20.32
CA GLN A 17 23.76 -10.81 -19.24
C GLN A 17 22.93 -10.94 -17.97
N HIS A 18 21.62 -11.11 -18.13
CA HIS A 18 20.63 -11.07 -17.06
C HIS A 18 20.15 -12.48 -16.69
N TRP A 19 21.01 -13.22 -16.00
CA TRP A 19 20.73 -14.57 -15.50
C TRP A 19 20.99 -14.71 -14.01
N ALA A 20 20.46 -15.77 -13.39
CA ALA A 20 20.82 -16.22 -12.05
C ALA A 20 20.97 -17.76 -12.03
N PHE A 21 21.53 -18.30 -10.94
CA PHE A 21 21.75 -19.73 -10.77
C PHE A 21 20.50 -20.42 -10.25
N PHE A 22 20.16 -21.56 -10.83
CA PHE A 22 19.10 -22.44 -10.36
C PHE A 22 19.70 -23.79 -9.93
N SER A 23 19.26 -24.29 -8.77
CA SER A 23 19.54 -25.64 -8.29
C SER A 23 18.22 -26.40 -8.12
N SER A 24 18.16 -27.63 -8.65
CA SER A 24 17.05 -28.55 -8.39
C SER A 24 17.10 -29.17 -6.99
N HIS A 25 18.24 -29.04 -6.30
CA HIS A 25 18.48 -29.50 -4.94
C HIS A 25 19.07 -28.32 -4.13
N PRO A 26 18.24 -27.34 -3.76
CA PRO A 26 18.71 -26.12 -3.08
C PRO A 26 19.32 -26.41 -1.69
N ASP A 27 18.90 -27.52 -1.05
CA ASP A 27 19.41 -27.95 0.25
C ASP A 27 20.78 -28.66 0.17
N GLU A 28 21.28 -28.93 -1.04
CA GLU A 28 22.56 -29.61 -1.26
C GLU A 28 23.61 -28.59 -1.75
N PRO A 29 24.62 -28.23 -0.93
CA PRO A 29 25.61 -27.20 -1.27
C PRO A 29 26.40 -27.45 -2.56
N HIS A 30 26.56 -28.73 -2.93
CA HIS A 30 27.33 -29.19 -4.09
C HIS A 30 26.46 -29.56 -5.30
N ALA A 31 25.14 -29.35 -5.22
CA ALA A 31 24.26 -29.64 -6.34
C ALA A 31 24.66 -28.82 -7.58
N PRO A 32 24.59 -29.42 -8.79
CA PRO A 32 24.92 -28.72 -10.01
C PRO A 32 23.96 -27.53 -10.22
N LYS A 33 24.56 -26.35 -10.39
CA LYS A 33 23.83 -25.10 -10.65
C LYS A 33 23.81 -24.81 -12.14
N ILE A 34 22.64 -24.50 -12.68
CA ILE A 34 22.49 -24.09 -14.08
C ILE A 34 22.12 -22.61 -14.18
N LYS A 35 22.64 -21.93 -15.20
CA LYS A 35 22.28 -20.54 -15.47
C LYS A 35 20.90 -20.50 -16.13
N LYS A 36 20.03 -19.64 -15.62
CA LYS A 36 18.70 -19.38 -16.20
C LYS A 36 18.45 -17.86 -16.27
N PRO A 37 17.78 -17.38 -17.32
CA PRO A 37 17.44 -15.96 -17.44
C PRO A 37 16.57 -15.51 -16.28
N VAL A 38 16.74 -14.27 -15.80
CA VAL A 38 15.93 -13.73 -14.69
C VAL A 38 14.49 -13.45 -15.10
N PHE A 39 14.24 -13.24 -16.39
CA PHE A 39 12.89 -13.10 -16.95
C PHE A 39 12.68 -14.10 -18.10
N TRP A 40 11.46 -14.62 -18.24
CA TRP A 40 11.07 -15.51 -19.33
C TRP A 40 9.58 -15.41 -19.64
N SER A 41 9.14 -16.00 -20.75
CA SER A 41 7.71 -16.16 -21.08
C SER A 41 7.20 -17.51 -20.60
N ASP A 42 5.99 -17.55 -20.04
CA ASP A 42 5.26 -18.82 -19.88
C ASP A 42 4.60 -19.26 -21.19
N GLU A 43 3.98 -20.44 -21.19
CA GLU A 43 3.26 -21.02 -22.33
C GLU A 43 2.07 -20.16 -22.81
N LYS A 44 1.57 -19.26 -21.96
CA LYS A 44 0.44 -18.36 -22.25
C LYS A 44 0.90 -16.97 -22.69
N GLY A 45 2.20 -16.76 -22.87
CA GLY A 45 2.77 -15.46 -23.25
C GLY A 45 2.81 -14.43 -22.10
N ASN A 46 2.60 -14.86 -20.85
CA ASN A 46 2.77 -14.00 -19.67
C ASN A 46 4.25 -13.84 -19.36
N LEU A 47 4.59 -12.73 -18.71
CA LEU A 47 5.96 -12.46 -18.27
C LEU A 47 6.19 -13.08 -16.89
N CYS A 48 7.12 -14.02 -16.81
CA CYS A 48 7.63 -14.57 -15.57
C CYS A 48 8.87 -13.81 -15.10
N ILE A 49 8.87 -13.46 -13.81
CA ILE A 49 9.88 -12.64 -13.15
C ILE A 49 10.50 -13.45 -12.03
N GLY A 50 11.67 -14.03 -12.28
CA GLY A 50 12.43 -14.76 -11.28
C GLY A 50 13.11 -13.82 -10.29
N VAL A 51 13.10 -14.22 -9.03
CA VAL A 51 13.74 -13.50 -7.91
C VAL A 51 14.80 -14.40 -7.29
N TYR A 52 15.89 -13.80 -6.84
CA TYR A 52 17.07 -14.50 -6.37
C TYR A 52 17.65 -13.82 -5.13
N ASP A 53 18.47 -14.57 -4.41
CA ASP A 53 19.13 -14.14 -3.19
C ASP A 53 20.43 -13.34 -3.46
N LEU A 54 21.15 -13.01 -2.39
CA LEU A 54 22.42 -12.30 -2.44
C LEU A 54 23.59 -13.13 -3.01
N ASN A 55 23.41 -14.44 -3.17
CA ASN A 55 24.36 -15.31 -3.85
C ASN A 55 24.13 -15.35 -5.37
N ARG A 56 23.06 -14.72 -5.87
CA ARG A 56 22.58 -14.82 -7.26
C ARG A 56 21.94 -16.19 -7.53
N GLU A 57 21.30 -16.78 -6.53
CA GLU A 57 20.59 -18.05 -6.62
C GLU A 57 19.08 -17.82 -6.55
N PHE A 58 18.33 -18.39 -7.49
CA PHE A 58 16.88 -18.27 -7.50
C PHE A 58 16.29 -18.82 -6.22
N TYR A 59 15.31 -18.11 -5.66
CA TYR A 59 14.41 -18.71 -4.69
C TYR A 59 13.67 -19.86 -5.36
N THR A 60 13.60 -20.99 -4.68
CA THR A 60 12.93 -22.20 -5.17
C THR A 60 11.74 -22.54 -4.30
N ILE A 61 10.83 -23.31 -4.87
CA ILE A 61 9.66 -23.83 -4.21
C ILE A 61 9.44 -25.28 -4.64
N ASP A 62 9.14 -26.15 -3.68
CA ASP A 62 8.72 -27.51 -3.97
C ASP A 62 7.23 -27.53 -4.33
N PHE A 63 6.92 -27.97 -5.55
CA PHE A 63 5.54 -28.04 -6.06
C PHE A 63 4.80 -29.33 -5.67
N LYS A 64 5.42 -30.26 -4.94
CA LYS A 64 4.79 -31.53 -4.54
C LYS A 64 4.54 -31.64 -3.03
N ASP A 65 3.45 -32.34 -2.71
CA ASP A 65 3.00 -32.66 -1.35
C ASP A 65 3.45 -34.07 -0.89
N SER A 66 4.25 -34.80 -1.70
CA SER A 66 4.65 -36.18 -1.41
C SER A 66 6.16 -36.43 -1.40
N LYS A 67 6.62 -37.11 -0.35
CA LYS A 67 8.03 -37.37 0.04
C LYS A 67 8.91 -38.12 -0.99
N SER A 68 8.41 -38.52 -2.16
CA SER A 68 9.12 -39.49 -3.00
C SER A 68 9.95 -38.92 -4.15
N LYS A 69 9.71 -37.68 -4.61
CA LYS A 69 10.55 -36.96 -5.59
C LYS A 69 10.39 -35.44 -5.44
N LEU A 70 11.46 -34.73 -5.08
CA LEU A 70 11.52 -33.26 -5.08
C LEU A 70 11.13 -32.71 -6.46
N ASP A 71 10.22 -31.73 -6.52
CA ASP A 71 9.88 -30.97 -7.74
C ASP A 71 10.14 -29.49 -7.46
N ASN A 72 11.41 -29.18 -7.19
CA ASN A 72 11.87 -27.82 -6.96
C ASN A 72 11.82 -27.03 -8.27
N ARG A 73 11.06 -25.94 -8.26
CA ARG A 73 10.97 -25.00 -9.37
C ARG A 73 11.35 -23.61 -8.91
N ILE A 74 11.70 -22.74 -9.86
CA ILE A 74 11.99 -21.34 -9.58
C ILE A 74 10.72 -20.65 -9.08
N PHE A 75 10.79 -20.05 -7.89
CA PHE A 75 9.80 -19.08 -7.44
C PHE A 75 9.88 -17.84 -8.32
N HIS A 76 8.73 -17.41 -8.85
CA HIS A 76 8.65 -16.26 -9.72
C HIS A 76 7.32 -15.54 -9.57
N TYR A 77 7.30 -14.27 -9.96
CA TYR A 77 6.07 -13.53 -10.16
C TYR A 77 5.61 -13.68 -11.60
N ILE A 78 4.31 -13.91 -11.80
CA ILE A 78 3.67 -13.94 -13.11
C ILE A 78 2.99 -12.60 -13.30
N ARG A 79 3.46 -11.82 -14.29
CA ARG A 79 2.80 -10.62 -14.77
C ARG A 79 1.97 -10.99 -15.99
N TYR A 80 0.66 -10.89 -15.84
CA TYR A 80 -0.27 -11.29 -16.88
C TYR A 80 -0.27 -10.31 -18.06
N SER A 81 -0.41 -10.84 -19.28
CA SER A 81 -0.70 -10.04 -20.47
C SER A 81 -2.07 -9.37 -20.36
N GLU A 82 -3.05 -10.13 -19.89
CA GLU A 82 -4.40 -9.67 -19.56
C GLU A 82 -4.63 -9.81 -18.05
N PRO A 83 -5.00 -8.73 -17.34
CA PRO A 83 -5.20 -8.79 -15.90
C PRO A 83 -6.21 -9.86 -15.50
N LYS A 84 -5.90 -10.66 -14.48
CA LYS A 84 -6.83 -11.68 -13.98
C LYS A 84 -7.74 -11.11 -12.92
N ILE A 85 -9.00 -11.51 -12.93
CA ILE A 85 -9.93 -11.23 -11.82
C ILE A 85 -9.79 -12.34 -10.78
N VAL A 86 -9.36 -11.98 -9.58
CA VAL A 86 -9.25 -12.89 -8.43
C VAL A 86 -9.95 -12.21 -7.25
N ASP A 87 -10.95 -12.87 -6.67
CA ASP A 87 -11.78 -12.34 -5.58
C ASP A 87 -12.46 -10.99 -5.92
N GLY A 88 -12.90 -10.83 -7.17
CA GLY A 88 -13.50 -9.59 -7.67
C GLY A 88 -12.52 -8.42 -7.82
N LYS A 89 -11.21 -8.65 -7.66
CA LYS A 89 -10.16 -7.66 -7.87
C LYS A 89 -9.31 -8.01 -9.07
N GLU A 90 -9.05 -7.00 -9.88
CA GLU A 90 -8.10 -7.10 -10.98
C GLU A 90 -6.67 -7.25 -10.42
N ARG A 91 -5.97 -8.31 -10.83
CA ARG A 91 -4.57 -8.58 -10.48
C ARG A 91 -3.73 -8.64 -11.75
N LYS A 92 -2.80 -7.70 -11.87
CA LYS A 92 -1.83 -7.63 -12.97
C LYS A 92 -0.61 -8.51 -12.74
N ILE A 93 -0.28 -8.76 -11.47
CA ILE A 93 0.87 -9.57 -11.06
C ILE A 93 0.51 -10.43 -9.86
N THR A 94 0.97 -11.68 -9.85
CA THR A 94 0.79 -12.62 -8.73
C THR A 94 2.03 -13.50 -8.56
N PRO A 95 2.37 -13.97 -7.35
CA PRO A 95 3.35 -15.03 -7.20
C PRO A 95 2.87 -16.31 -7.90
N CYS A 96 3.82 -17.14 -8.36
CA CYS A 96 3.51 -18.41 -9.04
C CYS A 96 2.75 -19.40 -8.13
N VAL A 97 2.95 -19.31 -6.81
CA VAL A 97 2.21 -20.06 -5.80
C VAL A 97 1.82 -19.13 -4.65
N SER A 98 0.54 -19.19 -4.27
CA SER A 98 0.01 -18.43 -3.13
C SER A 98 0.57 -18.94 -1.80
N GLY A 99 0.85 -18.03 -0.86
CA GLY A 99 1.26 -18.37 0.51
C GLY A 99 2.76 -18.59 0.73
N GLN A 100 3.56 -18.60 -0.34
CA GLN A 100 4.99 -18.97 -0.31
C GLN A 100 5.92 -17.78 -0.03
N GLY A 101 5.40 -16.80 0.71
CA GLY A 101 6.11 -15.56 1.02
C GLY A 101 6.17 -14.57 -0.15
N SER A 102 6.99 -13.55 0.01
CA SER A 102 7.24 -12.51 -0.98
C SER A 102 8.69 -12.11 -0.90
N PHE A 103 9.31 -11.84 -2.04
CA PHE A 103 10.74 -11.58 -2.11
C PHE A 103 10.99 -10.31 -2.93
N PRO A 104 11.91 -9.44 -2.50
CA PRO A 104 12.28 -8.27 -3.27
C PRO A 104 13.06 -8.70 -4.51
N TYR A 105 13.11 -7.82 -5.50
CA TYR A 105 13.98 -7.94 -6.65
C TYR A 105 15.19 -7.03 -6.49
N ILE A 106 16.37 -7.62 -6.56
CA ILE A 106 17.65 -6.94 -6.44
C ILE A 106 18.33 -7.00 -7.81
N PRO A 107 18.40 -5.88 -8.55
CA PRO A 107 19.09 -5.86 -9.83
C PRO A 107 20.54 -6.32 -9.71
N LEU A 108 21.06 -6.92 -10.78
CA LEU A 108 22.41 -7.48 -10.80
C LEU A 108 23.49 -6.42 -10.55
N SER A 109 23.27 -5.17 -10.94
CA SER A 109 24.20 -4.06 -10.67
C SER A 109 24.35 -3.78 -9.16
N VAL A 110 23.24 -3.72 -8.43
CA VAL A 110 23.22 -3.58 -6.96
C VAL A 110 23.83 -4.81 -6.30
N LEU A 111 23.52 -6.01 -6.80
CA LEU A 111 24.09 -7.25 -6.30
C LEU A 111 25.63 -7.30 -6.47
N SER A 112 26.14 -6.83 -7.60
CA SER A 112 27.58 -6.71 -7.85
C SER A 112 28.23 -5.76 -6.85
N LYS A 113 27.62 -4.59 -6.59
CA LYS A 113 28.11 -3.65 -5.57
C LYS A 113 28.12 -4.28 -4.18
N TYR A 114 27.09 -5.04 -3.81
CA TYR A 114 27.05 -5.81 -2.57
C TYR A 114 28.19 -6.81 -2.45
N LYS A 115 28.40 -7.65 -3.48
CA LYS A 115 29.48 -8.64 -3.49
C LYS A 115 30.87 -8.02 -3.40
N LEU A 116 31.03 -6.81 -3.94
CA LEU A 116 32.27 -6.04 -3.87
C LEU A 116 32.37 -5.17 -2.62
N GLN A 117 31.36 -5.16 -1.74
CA GLN A 117 31.23 -4.26 -0.59
C GLN A 117 31.46 -2.78 -0.99
N GLN A 118 31.00 -2.42 -2.19
CA GLN A 118 31.13 -1.08 -2.72
C GLN A 118 30.15 -0.15 -2.02
N LYS A 119 30.63 1.03 -1.63
CA LYS A 119 29.79 2.05 -1.01
C LYS A 119 28.68 2.50 -1.96
N ILE A 120 27.44 2.52 -1.48
CA ILE A 120 26.28 3.08 -2.18
C ILE A 120 25.90 4.40 -1.49
N LYS A 121 25.93 5.50 -2.23
CA LYS A 121 25.55 6.82 -1.67
C LYS A 121 24.04 6.86 -1.36
N THR A 122 23.23 6.50 -2.34
CA THR A 122 21.77 6.51 -2.23
C THR A 122 21.21 5.21 -2.77
N LEU A 123 20.45 4.49 -1.95
CA LEU A 123 19.69 3.31 -2.38
C LEU A 123 18.21 3.67 -2.49
N ILE A 124 17.65 3.45 -3.67
CA ILE A 124 16.24 3.70 -3.97
C ILE A 124 15.47 2.39 -3.79
N ILE A 125 14.33 2.45 -3.12
CA ILE A 125 13.39 1.35 -2.98
C ILE A 125 12.11 1.79 -3.70
N THR A 126 11.59 0.94 -4.59
CA THR A 126 10.35 1.22 -5.33
C THR A 126 9.42 0.00 -5.36
N GLU A 127 8.16 0.21 -5.73
CA GLU A 127 7.21 -0.88 -5.95
C GLU A 127 7.38 -1.48 -7.36
N GLY A 128 7.69 -2.79 -7.40
CA GLY A 128 7.68 -3.59 -8.62
C GLY A 128 9.07 -3.90 -9.17
N GLN A 129 9.21 -5.12 -9.67
CA GLN A 129 10.48 -5.68 -10.13
C GLN A 129 10.96 -5.06 -11.44
N ILE A 130 10.03 -4.78 -12.37
CA ILE A 130 10.36 -4.15 -13.66
C ILE A 130 10.90 -2.73 -13.45
N LYS A 131 10.35 -1.97 -12.49
CA LYS A 131 10.82 -0.62 -12.18
C LYS A 131 12.26 -0.61 -11.70
N ALA A 132 12.57 -1.51 -10.78
CA ALA A 132 13.93 -1.68 -10.30
C ALA A 132 14.88 -2.15 -11.42
N PHE A 133 14.45 -3.07 -12.28
CA PHE A 133 15.26 -3.48 -13.43
C PHE A 133 15.56 -2.33 -14.38
N VAL A 134 14.52 -1.60 -14.82
CA VAL A 134 14.69 -0.46 -15.74
C VAL A 134 15.55 0.63 -15.10
N GLY A 135 15.27 1.03 -13.86
CA GLY A 135 16.10 2.02 -13.17
C GLY A 135 17.57 1.60 -13.07
N SER A 136 17.83 0.30 -12.86
CA SER A 136 19.20 -0.22 -12.81
C SER A 136 19.93 -0.17 -14.16
N ASN A 137 19.21 -0.28 -15.28
CA ASN A 137 19.76 -0.11 -16.63
C ASN A 137 20.16 1.34 -16.90
N PHE A 138 19.58 2.29 -16.17
CA PHE A 138 20.00 3.70 -16.14
C PHE A 138 20.92 4.00 -14.96
N GLU A 139 21.70 3.00 -14.50
CA GLU A 139 22.75 3.14 -13.48
C GLU A 139 22.26 3.55 -12.08
N MET A 140 20.95 3.45 -11.80
CA MET A 140 20.41 3.72 -10.47
C MET A 140 20.72 2.55 -9.52
N ASP A 141 21.11 2.89 -8.29
CA ASP A 141 21.11 1.95 -7.17
C ASP A 141 19.68 1.80 -6.66
N ILE A 142 18.93 0.87 -7.25
CA ILE A 142 17.50 0.70 -7.00
C ILE A 142 17.13 -0.77 -6.74
N VAL A 143 16.19 -1.00 -5.83
CA VAL A 143 15.60 -2.33 -5.55
C VAL A 143 14.07 -2.26 -5.59
N GLY A 144 13.45 -3.38 -5.95
CA GLY A 144 12.00 -3.47 -6.13
C GLY A 144 11.36 -4.33 -5.04
N ILE A 145 10.38 -3.78 -4.31
CA ILE A 145 9.54 -4.59 -3.41
C ILE A 145 8.25 -5.02 -4.12
N PRO A 146 7.63 -6.16 -3.74
CA PRO A 146 6.47 -6.70 -4.47
C PRO A 146 5.19 -5.86 -4.39
N GLY A 147 5.09 -4.99 -3.39
CA GLY A 147 3.94 -4.11 -3.19
C GLY A 147 4.20 -3.09 -2.09
N ILE A 148 3.50 -1.96 -2.10
CA ILE A 148 3.72 -0.86 -1.13
C ILE A 148 3.56 -1.26 0.35
N GLN A 149 2.81 -2.34 0.64
CA GLN A 149 2.59 -2.83 2.00
C GLN A 149 3.52 -4.00 2.37
N VAL A 150 4.32 -4.51 1.44
CA VAL A 150 5.11 -5.74 1.60
C VAL A 150 6.56 -5.36 1.87
N TRP A 151 6.90 -5.18 3.14
CA TRP A 151 8.23 -4.75 3.57
C TRP A 151 9.14 -5.88 4.05
N ASN A 152 8.59 -7.06 4.28
CA ASN A 152 9.29 -8.24 4.77
C ASN A 152 8.63 -9.53 4.28
N THR A 153 9.33 -10.64 4.47
CA THR A 153 8.70 -11.96 4.42
C THR A 153 7.84 -12.13 5.67
N ALA A 154 6.68 -12.77 5.52
CA ALA A 154 5.83 -13.13 6.65
C ALA A 154 6.66 -13.86 7.71
N SER A 155 6.45 -13.53 9.00
CA SER A 155 7.18 -14.01 10.21
C SER A 155 8.46 -13.26 10.62
N LEU A 156 9.00 -12.35 9.82
CA LEU A 156 10.19 -11.56 10.20
C LEU A 156 9.84 -10.15 10.68
N SER A 157 10.59 -9.60 11.63
CA SER A 157 10.53 -8.16 11.94
C SER A 157 11.48 -7.37 11.02
N GLY A 158 11.23 -6.07 10.81
CA GLY A 158 12.12 -5.21 10.01
C GLY A 158 11.86 -5.23 8.50
N ILE A 159 12.82 -4.76 7.70
CA ILE A 159 12.76 -4.79 6.23
C ILE A 159 13.26 -6.15 5.70
N PHE A 160 13.04 -6.47 4.42
CA PHE A 160 13.60 -7.66 3.78
C PHE A 160 15.08 -7.84 4.10
N TYR A 161 15.45 -9.05 4.55
CA TYR A 161 16.81 -9.38 4.96
C TYR A 161 17.85 -8.99 3.89
N SER A 162 17.57 -9.31 2.63
CA SER A 162 18.50 -9.00 1.54
C SER A 162 18.71 -7.49 1.33
N ILE A 163 17.66 -6.67 1.51
CA ILE A 163 17.79 -5.20 1.50
C ILE A 163 18.57 -4.72 2.73
N ALA A 164 18.30 -5.28 3.91
CA ALA A 164 19.00 -4.92 5.15
C ALA A 164 20.52 -5.18 5.04
N GLU A 165 20.93 -6.30 4.47
CA GLU A 165 22.34 -6.63 4.28
C GLU A 165 23.01 -5.72 3.24
N ILE A 166 22.31 -5.37 2.15
CA ILE A 166 22.81 -4.36 1.19
C ILE A 166 23.07 -3.03 1.91
N ILE A 167 22.12 -2.57 2.74
CA ILE A 167 22.26 -1.30 3.46
C ILE A 167 23.49 -1.30 4.36
N LYS A 168 23.72 -2.39 5.10
CA LYS A 168 24.85 -2.53 6.02
C LYS A 168 26.18 -2.67 5.29
N GLU A 169 26.30 -3.66 4.41
CA GLU A 169 27.55 -4.02 3.76
C GLU A 169 28.00 -2.94 2.76
N CYS A 170 27.06 -2.33 2.04
CA CYS A 170 27.34 -1.24 1.11
C CYS A 170 27.39 0.13 1.80
N LYS A 171 27.26 0.19 3.13
CA LYS A 171 27.31 1.43 3.93
C LYS A 171 26.46 2.54 3.33
N VAL A 172 25.18 2.24 3.10
CA VAL A 172 24.25 3.16 2.43
C VAL A 172 24.09 4.42 3.27
N GLU A 173 24.25 5.60 2.65
CA GLU A 173 24.11 6.89 3.36
C GLU A 173 22.67 7.41 3.34
N CYS A 174 21.97 7.23 2.22
CA CYS A 174 20.62 7.70 2.01
C CYS A 174 19.70 6.62 1.44
N LEU A 175 18.49 6.52 2.00
CA LEU A 175 17.41 5.66 1.53
C LEU A 175 16.29 6.53 0.96
N ILE A 176 15.87 6.23 -0.26
CA ILE A 176 14.71 6.86 -0.90
C ILE A 176 13.61 5.81 -1.06
N TRP A 177 12.43 6.04 -0.49
CA TRP A 177 11.21 5.30 -0.84
C TRP A 177 10.47 6.04 -1.96
N LEU A 178 10.51 5.49 -3.18
CA LEU A 178 9.95 6.10 -4.39
C LEU A 178 8.63 5.44 -4.79
N THR A 179 7.58 6.25 -4.87
CA THR A 179 6.23 5.84 -5.27
C THR A 179 5.79 6.49 -6.59
N ASP A 180 4.81 5.87 -7.24
CA ASP A 180 4.29 6.26 -8.55
C ASP A 180 3.51 7.59 -8.50
N ALA A 181 3.26 8.17 -9.68
CA ALA A 181 2.50 9.40 -9.83
C ALA A 181 1.05 9.29 -9.33
N ASP A 182 0.54 8.06 -9.19
CA ASP A 182 -0.83 7.78 -8.76
C ASP A 182 -1.03 7.80 -7.24
N THR A 183 0.02 8.12 -6.48
CA THR A 183 -0.01 8.23 -5.01
C THR A 183 -1.14 9.14 -4.53
N PHE A 184 -1.22 10.34 -5.12
CA PHE A 184 -2.23 11.35 -4.79
C PHE A 184 -3.42 11.38 -5.75
N LYS A 185 -3.45 10.47 -6.74
CA LYS A 185 -4.55 10.41 -7.70
C LYS A 185 -5.82 9.96 -6.99
N MET A 186 -6.83 10.81 -7.02
CA MET A 186 -8.13 10.57 -6.40
C MET A 186 -9.23 10.72 -7.43
N GLU A 187 -10.13 9.73 -7.43
CA GLU A 187 -11.36 9.75 -8.24
C GLU A 187 -12.52 9.51 -7.28
N TRP A 188 -13.44 10.50 -7.22
CA TRP A 188 -14.64 10.41 -6.42
C TRP A 188 -15.58 9.36 -7.01
N SER A 189 -16.15 8.53 -6.15
CA SER A 189 -17.25 7.64 -6.51
C SER A 189 -18.14 7.43 -5.29
N GLU A 190 -19.44 7.28 -5.52
CA GLU A 190 -20.41 7.07 -4.45
C GLU A 190 -20.05 5.84 -3.59
N GLY A 191 -20.18 5.98 -2.27
CA GLY A 191 -19.88 4.92 -1.31
C GLY A 191 -18.40 4.51 -1.19
N LYS A 192 -17.45 5.16 -1.87
CA LYS A 192 -16.03 4.81 -1.74
C LYS A 192 -15.37 5.59 -0.61
N ASP A 193 -14.57 4.91 0.21
CA ASP A 193 -13.66 5.56 1.15
C ASP A 193 -12.45 6.12 0.38
N LEU A 194 -12.45 7.44 0.19
CA LEU A 194 -11.40 8.17 -0.54
C LEU A 194 -10.10 8.22 0.25
N GLY A 195 -10.17 8.12 1.59
CA GLY A 195 -8.99 8.14 2.46
C GLY A 195 -8.21 6.83 2.46
N LYS A 196 -8.84 5.70 2.09
CA LYS A 196 -8.24 4.37 2.22
C LYS A 196 -6.95 4.19 1.43
N ARG A 197 -6.93 4.52 0.14
CA ARG A 197 -5.74 4.37 -0.72
C ARG A 197 -4.59 5.25 -0.24
N LEU A 198 -4.88 6.51 0.06
CA LEU A 198 -3.88 7.44 0.61
C LEU A 198 -3.34 6.94 1.96
N ASN A 199 -4.19 6.35 2.79
CA ASN A 199 -3.79 5.75 4.05
C ASN A 199 -2.87 4.53 3.83
N ASP A 200 -3.09 3.72 2.79
CA ASP A 200 -2.19 2.63 2.44
C ASP A 200 -0.79 3.15 2.05
N PHE A 201 -0.70 4.22 1.25
CA PHE A 201 0.57 4.89 0.95
C PHE A 201 1.21 5.53 2.19
N CYS A 202 0.44 6.27 2.99
CA CYS A 202 0.95 6.90 4.21
C CYS A 202 1.49 5.84 5.18
N ASN A 203 0.79 4.72 5.35
CA ASN A 203 1.25 3.62 6.20
C ASN A 203 2.50 2.95 5.61
N SER A 204 2.61 2.86 4.28
CA SER A 204 3.84 2.39 3.61
C SER A 204 5.04 3.28 3.97
N VAL A 205 4.90 4.62 3.92
CA VAL A 205 5.95 5.57 4.31
C VAL A 205 6.32 5.45 5.79
N ILE A 206 5.32 5.33 6.67
CA ILE A 206 5.55 5.14 8.12
C ILE A 206 6.31 3.83 8.36
N GLN A 207 5.92 2.74 7.70
CA GLN A 207 6.60 1.46 7.83
C GLN A 207 8.03 1.52 7.29
N PHE A 208 8.26 2.17 6.16
CA PHE A 208 9.61 2.42 5.65
C PHE A 208 10.47 3.14 6.69
N LYS A 209 9.97 4.24 7.25
CA LYS A 209 10.66 5.00 8.31
C LYS A 209 11.02 4.10 9.50
N GLU A 210 10.02 3.44 10.08
CA GLU A 210 10.23 2.65 11.31
C GLU A 210 11.13 1.44 11.08
N ARG A 211 11.00 0.76 9.94
CA ARG A 211 11.78 -0.44 9.62
C ARG A 211 13.20 -0.14 9.19
N THR A 212 13.53 1.12 8.86
CA THR A 212 14.87 1.53 8.43
C THR A 212 15.57 2.48 9.41
N ARG A 213 14.96 2.78 10.55
CA ARG A 213 15.52 3.71 11.55
C ARG A 213 16.85 3.25 12.13
N ASP A 214 17.05 1.94 12.28
CA ASP A 214 18.23 1.38 12.97
C ASP A 214 19.48 1.35 12.07
N PHE A 215 19.35 1.64 10.77
CA PHE A 215 20.49 1.68 9.84
C PHE A 215 21.27 3.00 9.86
N ASN A 216 20.80 4.01 10.59
CA ASN A 216 21.42 5.34 10.68
C ASN A 216 21.64 6.01 9.30
N CYS A 217 20.78 5.69 8.32
CA CYS A 217 20.75 6.33 7.02
C CYS A 217 19.80 7.53 7.05
N ARG A 218 20.05 8.51 6.19
CA ARG A 218 19.04 9.53 5.90
C ARG A 218 17.87 8.90 5.16
N GLN A 219 16.65 9.27 5.53
CA GLN A 219 15.41 8.69 4.99
C GLN A 219 14.61 9.75 4.24
N ILE A 220 14.38 9.52 2.96
CA ILE A 220 13.61 10.40 2.09
C ILE A 220 12.42 9.61 1.53
N TYR A 221 11.24 10.22 1.60
CA TYR A 221 10.09 9.79 0.83
C TYR A 221 10.01 10.62 -0.45
N ALA A 222 9.83 9.97 -1.60
CA ALA A 222 9.65 10.61 -2.88
C ALA A 222 8.45 10.02 -3.64
N HIS A 223 7.80 10.85 -4.43
CA HIS A 223 6.83 10.39 -5.41
C HIS A 223 6.99 11.15 -6.72
N ILE A 224 6.67 10.48 -7.82
CA ILE A 224 6.59 11.15 -9.13
C ILE A 224 5.46 12.19 -9.07
N ASN A 225 5.68 13.36 -9.65
CA ASN A 225 4.70 14.43 -9.68
C ASN A 225 3.43 14.00 -10.43
N SER A 226 2.27 14.35 -9.89
CA SER A 226 0.96 13.91 -10.42
C SER A 226 0.66 14.42 -11.83
N ASN A 227 1.35 15.46 -12.27
CA ASN A 227 1.24 16.04 -13.61
C ASN A 227 2.10 15.29 -14.65
N SER A 228 2.91 14.33 -14.22
CA SER A 228 3.69 13.47 -15.11
C SER A 228 2.76 12.63 -15.99
N LEU A 229 3.06 12.56 -17.28
CA LEU A 229 2.38 11.66 -18.22
C LEU A 229 2.72 10.20 -17.92
N SER A 230 3.94 9.94 -17.46
CA SER A 230 4.45 8.60 -17.12
C SER A 230 4.12 8.28 -15.66
N LYS A 231 3.57 7.08 -15.41
CA LYS A 231 3.05 6.69 -14.10
C LYS A 231 4.14 6.19 -13.14
N GLY A 232 5.01 5.34 -13.66
CA GLY A 232 6.13 4.75 -12.92
C GLY A 232 7.48 5.32 -13.37
N ILE A 233 8.51 5.06 -12.57
CA ILE A 233 9.89 5.47 -12.91
C ILE A 233 10.42 4.73 -14.14
N ASP A 234 9.97 3.50 -14.39
CA ASP A 234 10.30 2.76 -15.62
C ASP A 234 9.77 3.48 -16.85
N ASP A 235 8.47 3.79 -16.86
CA ASP A 235 7.85 4.48 -17.98
C ASP A 235 8.49 5.87 -18.18
N LEU A 236 8.77 6.60 -17.08
CA LEU A 236 9.39 7.93 -17.16
C LEU A 236 10.79 7.89 -17.79
N LEU A 237 11.63 6.92 -17.41
CA LEU A 237 12.99 6.78 -17.95
C LEU A 237 13.00 6.26 -19.39
N LEU A 238 12.03 5.43 -19.77
CA LEU A 238 11.92 4.90 -21.13
C LEU A 238 11.33 5.94 -22.09
N ASP A 239 10.30 6.69 -21.68
CA ASP A 239 9.65 7.72 -22.49
C ASP A 239 10.56 8.94 -22.73
N GLN A 240 11.43 9.25 -21.77
CA GLN A 240 12.34 10.40 -21.80
C GLN A 240 13.80 9.97 -21.61
N SER A 241 14.22 8.93 -22.36
CA SER A 241 15.56 8.35 -22.23
C SER A 241 16.70 9.34 -22.47
N ASP A 242 16.47 10.37 -23.30
CA ASP A 242 17.39 11.47 -23.58
C ASP A 242 17.62 12.37 -22.35
N LYS A 243 16.65 12.43 -21.43
CA LYS A 243 16.70 13.20 -20.18
C LYS A 243 16.92 12.34 -18.94
N ALA A 244 17.13 11.03 -19.09
CA ALA A 244 17.23 10.09 -17.97
C ALA A 244 18.27 10.52 -16.92
N ALA A 245 19.45 11.00 -17.34
CA ALA A 245 20.48 11.49 -16.43
C ALA A 245 20.01 12.70 -15.59
N LEU A 246 19.26 13.62 -16.20
CA LEU A 246 18.68 14.78 -15.50
C LEU A 246 17.59 14.36 -14.52
N ILE A 247 16.71 13.44 -14.93
CA ILE A 247 15.64 12.89 -14.07
C ILE A 247 16.26 12.21 -12.84
N ILE A 248 17.31 11.40 -13.04
CA ILE A 248 18.02 10.72 -11.95
C ILE A 248 18.71 11.73 -11.04
N ASP A 249 19.43 12.70 -11.59
CA ASP A 249 20.11 13.74 -10.82
C ASP A 249 19.12 14.54 -9.96
N GLU A 250 17.94 14.87 -10.50
CA GLU A 250 16.89 15.57 -9.77
C GLU A 250 16.32 14.74 -8.60
N LEU A 251 16.17 13.42 -8.78
CA LEU A 251 15.75 12.50 -7.72
C LEU A 251 16.80 12.41 -6.60
N LEU A 252 18.09 12.41 -6.96
CA LEU A 252 19.21 12.22 -6.03
C LEU A 252 19.63 13.50 -5.31
N LYS A 253 19.39 14.69 -5.88
CA LYS A 253 19.71 15.99 -5.27
C LYS A 253 18.71 16.39 -4.18
N ASP A 254 19.15 17.23 -3.27
CA ASP A 254 18.33 17.78 -2.18
C ASP A 254 17.53 19.04 -2.52
N ASP A 255 17.34 19.33 -3.81
CA ASP A 255 16.63 20.54 -4.19
C ASP A 255 15.12 20.40 -4.01
N SER A 256 14.54 21.46 -3.41
CA SER A 256 13.11 21.59 -3.12
C SER A 256 12.26 21.85 -4.36
N LYS A 257 12.88 22.24 -5.48
CA LYS A 257 12.22 22.40 -6.78
C LYS A 257 12.66 21.26 -7.68
N SER A 258 11.71 20.42 -8.05
CA SER A 258 11.91 19.21 -8.83
C SER A 258 10.72 19.12 -9.80
N GLU A 259 11.02 19.09 -11.10
CA GLU A 259 10.03 19.01 -12.17
C GLU A 259 9.31 17.65 -12.16
N TYR A 260 10.06 16.58 -11.87
CA TYR A 260 9.60 15.20 -11.96
C TYR A 260 9.18 14.62 -10.61
N PHE A 261 9.73 15.10 -9.50
CA PHE A 261 9.50 14.51 -8.18
C PHE A 261 9.05 15.52 -7.12
N SER A 262 8.34 14.99 -6.13
CA SER A 262 8.09 15.66 -4.85
C SER A 262 8.77 14.85 -3.77
N LYS A 263 9.61 15.51 -2.96
CA LYS A 263 10.47 14.87 -1.95
C LYS A 263 10.16 15.39 -0.56
N LEU A 264 10.19 14.50 0.41
CA LEU A 264 9.98 14.77 1.82
C LEU A 264 11.06 14.05 2.63
N ASP A 265 11.97 14.80 3.25
CA ASP A 265 12.89 14.22 4.24
C ASP A 265 12.09 13.79 5.47
N ILE A 266 12.04 12.50 5.74
CA ILE A 266 11.27 11.92 6.85
C ILE A 266 12.15 11.52 8.03
N SER A 267 13.47 11.70 7.95
CA SER A 267 14.45 11.22 8.94
C SER A 267 14.08 11.65 10.36
N ASN A 268 13.73 12.93 10.55
CA ASN A 268 13.37 13.52 11.84
C ASN A 268 11.89 13.94 11.94
N LYS A 269 11.06 13.59 10.95
CA LYS A 269 9.63 13.95 10.97
C LYS A 269 8.85 12.99 11.86
N SER A 270 7.93 13.54 12.65
CA SER A 270 6.96 12.75 13.41
C SER A 270 5.96 12.08 12.47
N ILE A 271 5.36 10.98 12.93
CA ILE A 271 4.28 10.29 12.20
C ILE A 271 3.14 11.26 11.86
N THR A 272 2.82 12.20 12.75
CA THR A 272 1.81 13.24 12.51
C THR A 272 2.16 14.11 11.31
N LYS A 273 3.42 14.53 11.17
CA LYS A 273 3.88 15.34 10.02
C LYS A 273 3.84 14.55 8.71
N ILE A 274 4.05 13.24 8.76
CA ILE A 274 3.87 12.37 7.60
C ILE A 274 2.38 12.29 7.24
N LYS A 275 1.48 12.07 8.20
CA LYS A 275 0.03 12.07 7.95
C LYS A 275 -0.48 13.40 7.40
N GLU A 276 -0.01 14.52 7.94
CA GLU A 276 -0.31 15.87 7.46
C GLU A 276 0.07 16.03 5.98
N TYR A 277 1.25 15.53 5.58
CA TYR A 277 1.66 15.51 4.17
C TYR A 277 0.65 14.77 3.27
N PHE A 278 0.05 13.68 3.76
CA PHE A 278 -1.00 12.95 3.03
C PHE A 278 -2.41 13.55 3.18
N GLY A 279 -2.61 14.58 4.00
CA GLY A 279 -3.94 15.10 4.34
C GLY A 279 -4.75 14.14 5.23
N LEU A 280 -4.08 13.25 5.97
CA LEU A 280 -4.68 12.18 6.80
C LEU A 280 -4.52 12.44 8.29
N GLU A 281 -4.35 13.70 8.68
CA GLU A 281 -4.44 14.09 10.08
C GLU A 281 -5.84 13.88 10.65
N ASP A 282 -6.01 14.03 11.96
CA ASP A 282 -7.27 13.74 12.67
C ASP A 282 -8.45 14.63 12.24
N ASN A 283 -8.21 15.61 11.36
CA ASN A 283 -9.20 16.56 10.87
C ASN A 283 -9.60 16.29 9.41
N VAL A 284 -10.85 15.85 9.22
CA VAL A 284 -11.47 15.69 7.88
C VAL A 284 -11.48 16.98 7.06
N LYS A 285 -11.44 18.16 7.72
CA LYS A 285 -11.38 19.46 7.03
C LYS A 285 -10.11 19.58 6.19
N SER A 286 -8.96 19.16 6.70
CA SER A 286 -7.69 19.27 5.99
C SER A 286 -7.64 18.32 4.80
N PHE A 287 -8.22 17.12 4.95
CA PHE A 287 -8.44 16.21 3.84
C PHE A 287 -9.33 16.85 2.76
N TYR A 288 -10.49 17.40 3.15
CA TYR A 288 -11.40 18.07 2.22
C TYR A 288 -10.70 19.22 1.50
N ASN A 289 -10.04 20.13 2.21
CA ASN A 289 -9.35 21.27 1.62
C ASN A 289 -8.29 20.85 0.59
N LYS A 290 -7.56 19.75 0.85
CA LYS A 290 -6.55 19.23 -0.07
C LYS A 290 -7.16 18.66 -1.35
N PHE A 291 -8.36 18.07 -1.28
CA PHE A 291 -9.03 17.41 -2.39
C PHE A 291 -10.34 18.09 -2.80
N GLU A 292 -10.50 19.38 -2.49
CA GLU A 292 -11.74 20.14 -2.68
C GLU A 292 -12.18 20.12 -4.14
N ASN A 293 -11.24 20.33 -5.07
CA ASN A 293 -11.47 20.29 -6.51
C ASN A 293 -12.02 18.93 -7.00
N VAL A 294 -11.71 17.84 -6.28
CA VAL A 294 -12.16 16.48 -6.61
C VAL A 294 -13.46 16.15 -5.89
N ILE A 295 -13.62 16.53 -4.63
CA ILE A 295 -14.79 16.19 -3.81
C ILE A 295 -15.98 17.11 -4.13
N GLY A 296 -15.74 18.42 -4.11
CA GLY A 296 -16.77 19.45 -4.23
C GLY A 296 -17.84 19.32 -3.14
N LEU A 297 -19.10 19.60 -3.50
CA LEU A 297 -20.24 19.57 -2.56
C LEU A 297 -20.80 18.15 -2.30
N ARG A 298 -20.17 17.12 -2.85
CA ARG A 298 -20.68 15.74 -2.78
C ARG A 298 -20.44 15.11 -1.42
N GLU A 299 -21.28 14.14 -1.06
CA GLU A 299 -20.95 13.24 0.05
C GLU A 299 -19.74 12.39 -0.32
N PHE A 300 -18.84 12.18 0.62
CA PHE A 300 -17.64 11.36 0.43
C PHE A 300 -17.32 10.54 1.67
N GLY A 301 -16.76 9.35 1.44
CA GLY A 301 -16.19 8.52 2.50
C GLY A 301 -14.76 8.96 2.84
N PHE A 302 -14.46 9.08 4.13
CA PHE A 302 -13.10 9.33 4.64
C PHE A 302 -12.86 8.53 5.90
N LEU A 303 -11.88 7.61 5.85
CA LEU A 303 -11.45 6.79 6.99
C LEU A 303 -12.64 6.28 7.79
N LYS A 304 -13.57 5.59 7.10
CA LYS A 304 -14.76 4.95 7.68
C LYS A 304 -15.92 5.87 8.09
N GLY A 305 -15.84 7.18 7.85
CA GLY A 305 -16.96 8.11 8.03
C GLY A 305 -17.48 8.67 6.71
N SER A 306 -18.76 9.00 6.64
CA SER A 306 -19.36 9.79 5.55
C SER A 306 -19.38 11.26 5.92
N TYR A 307 -19.00 12.13 4.99
CA TYR A 307 -18.93 13.57 5.18
C TYR A 307 -19.42 14.33 3.96
N ARG A 308 -19.83 15.58 4.14
CA ARG A 308 -20.19 16.49 3.05
C ARG A 308 -19.81 17.91 3.44
N TYR A 309 -19.45 18.75 2.47
CA TYR A 309 -19.32 20.19 2.71
C TYR A 309 -20.71 20.83 2.78
N ASP A 310 -20.98 21.54 3.87
CA ASP A 310 -22.21 22.32 4.04
C ASP A 310 -21.91 23.79 3.73
N GLU A 311 -22.48 24.30 2.64
CA GLU A 311 -22.28 25.67 2.18
C GLU A 311 -22.82 26.72 3.16
N ILE A 312 -23.87 26.38 3.92
CA ILE A 312 -24.49 27.32 4.88
C ILE A 312 -23.56 27.52 6.08
N SER A 313 -23.05 26.43 6.65
CA SER A 313 -22.14 26.50 7.79
C SER A 313 -20.67 26.67 7.40
N GLN A 314 -20.36 26.64 6.09
CA GLN A 314 -19.02 26.66 5.51
C GLN A 314 -18.06 25.64 6.14
N LYS A 315 -18.59 24.45 6.46
CA LYS A 315 -17.88 23.40 7.20
C LYS A 315 -18.14 22.03 6.62
N VAL A 316 -17.16 21.15 6.77
CA VAL A 316 -17.34 19.72 6.52
C VAL A 316 -18.13 19.14 7.68
N VAL A 317 -19.31 18.59 7.38
CA VAL A 317 -20.22 17.98 8.35
C VAL A 317 -20.26 16.46 8.16
N TYR A 318 -20.43 15.73 9.25
CA TYR A 318 -20.62 14.29 9.21
C TYR A 318 -22.04 13.96 8.72
N VAL A 319 -22.13 13.10 7.70
CA VAL A 319 -23.41 12.62 7.19
C VAL A 319 -23.76 11.32 7.91
N LYS A 320 -24.84 11.37 8.70
CA LYS A 320 -25.35 10.20 9.38
C LYS A 320 -26.21 9.38 8.42
N CYS A 321 -25.92 8.09 8.27
CA CYS A 321 -26.74 7.19 7.46
C CYS A 321 -28.19 7.18 7.98
N GLY A 322 -29.18 7.40 7.12
CA GLY A 322 -30.60 7.46 7.49
C GLY A 322 -31.07 6.19 8.22
N GLU A 323 -30.56 5.03 7.84
CA GLU A 323 -30.87 3.74 8.46
C GLU A 323 -30.30 3.61 9.89
N SER A 324 -29.30 4.42 10.25
CA SER A 324 -28.76 4.47 11.61
C SER A 324 -29.61 5.30 12.58
N ASN A 325 -30.60 6.05 12.09
CA ASN A 325 -31.48 6.87 12.94
C ASN A 325 -32.41 6.05 13.83
N GLN A 326 -32.64 4.79 13.48
CA GLN A 326 -33.42 3.87 14.29
C GLN A 326 -32.63 3.34 15.51
N PHE A 327 -31.30 3.55 15.57
CA PHE A 327 -30.50 3.07 16.70
C PHE A 327 -30.02 4.21 17.60
N ILE A 328 -29.98 3.95 18.89
CA ILE A 328 -29.34 4.81 19.89
C ILE A 328 -28.48 3.94 20.82
N MET A 329 -27.49 4.55 21.47
CA MET A 329 -26.73 3.91 22.54
C MET A 329 -26.90 4.70 23.82
N VAL A 330 -27.22 4.01 24.92
CA VAL A 330 -27.31 4.56 26.28
C VAL A 330 -26.52 3.62 27.19
N ASP A 331 -25.55 4.13 27.92
CA ASP A 331 -24.70 3.37 28.86
C ASP A 331 -24.20 2.02 28.32
N SER A 332 -23.58 2.06 27.13
CA SER A 332 -23.03 0.87 26.43
C SER A 332 -24.06 -0.17 25.97
N THR A 333 -25.35 0.09 26.15
CA THR A 333 -26.45 -0.73 25.63
C THR A 333 -27.05 -0.07 24.39
N TYR A 334 -27.23 -0.84 23.32
CA TYR A 334 -27.86 -0.35 22.11
C TYR A 334 -29.36 -0.56 22.18
N PHE A 335 -30.10 0.39 21.63
CA PHE A 335 -31.54 0.30 21.49
C PHE A 335 -31.94 0.55 20.04
N ILE A 336 -32.95 -0.16 19.58
CA ILE A 336 -33.65 0.12 18.32
C ILE A 336 -35.00 0.77 18.63
N LYS A 337 -35.32 1.84 17.91
CA LYS A 337 -36.64 2.47 17.91
C LYS A 337 -37.58 1.58 17.11
N GLY A 338 -38.67 1.14 17.72
CA GLY A 338 -39.65 0.35 17.02
C GLY A 338 -41.02 0.34 17.68
N PRO A 339 -42.06 0.04 16.90
CA PRO A 339 -43.42 -0.10 17.40
C PRO A 339 -43.54 -1.30 18.34
N VAL A 340 -44.27 -1.11 19.44
CA VAL A 340 -44.65 -2.15 20.39
C VAL A 340 -46.15 -2.08 20.63
N PRO A 341 -46.89 -3.19 20.41
CA PRO A 341 -48.28 -3.23 20.78
C PRO A 341 -48.40 -3.18 22.31
N THR A 342 -49.18 -2.24 22.80
CA THR A 342 -49.55 -2.14 24.22
C THR A 342 -50.57 -3.22 24.57
N LYS A 343 -50.80 -3.42 25.87
CA LYS A 343 -51.86 -4.31 26.39
C LYS A 343 -53.28 -3.96 25.90
N TYR A 344 -53.46 -2.80 25.28
CA TYR A 344 -54.73 -2.32 24.73
C TYR A 344 -54.79 -2.39 23.19
N GLY A 345 -53.78 -2.97 22.54
CA GLY A 345 -53.71 -3.09 21.08
C GLY A 345 -53.25 -1.82 20.36
N GLU A 346 -52.87 -0.77 21.08
CA GLU A 346 -52.31 0.46 20.52
C GLU A 346 -50.81 0.28 20.23
N ILE A 347 -50.27 1.00 19.24
CA ILE A 347 -48.85 0.93 18.89
C ILE A 347 -48.12 2.11 19.54
N GLU A 348 -47.19 1.81 20.45
CA GLU A 348 -46.28 2.82 21.00
C GLU A 348 -44.86 2.63 20.47
N ASN A 349 -44.21 3.74 20.09
CA ASN A 349 -42.80 3.72 19.71
C ASN A 349 -41.93 3.66 20.98
N THR A 350 -41.27 2.54 21.21
CA THR A 350 -40.37 2.37 22.36
C THR A 350 -38.96 1.98 21.94
N LEU A 351 -38.04 2.05 22.88
CA LEU A 351 -36.64 1.69 22.71
C LEU A 351 -36.45 0.24 23.17
N LYS A 352 -36.14 -0.66 22.24
CA LYS A 352 -35.86 -2.06 22.56
C LYS A 352 -34.36 -2.31 22.60
N PRO A 353 -33.82 -2.92 23.66
CA PRO A 353 -32.40 -3.27 23.68
C PRO A 353 -32.09 -4.26 22.56
N ILE A 354 -30.97 -4.05 21.88
CA ILE A 354 -30.49 -4.91 20.80
C ILE A 354 -29.01 -5.20 21.00
N LYS A 355 -28.58 -6.44 20.70
CA LYS A 355 -27.16 -6.79 20.73
C LYS A 355 -26.46 -6.31 19.46
N PRO A 356 -25.16 -5.96 19.50
CA PRO A 356 -24.38 -5.60 18.31
C PRO A 356 -24.49 -6.63 17.18
N ALA A 357 -24.50 -7.92 17.52
CA ALA A 357 -24.67 -9.00 16.55
C ALA A 357 -26.04 -8.97 15.83
N GLY A 358 -27.10 -8.53 16.52
CA GLY A 358 -28.43 -8.36 15.95
C GLY A 358 -28.48 -7.20 14.97
N ILE A 359 -27.81 -6.08 15.29
CA ILE A 359 -27.60 -4.97 14.34
C ILE A 359 -26.83 -5.50 13.12
N LYS A 360 -25.72 -6.23 13.32
CA LYS A 360 -24.96 -6.81 12.19
C LYS A 360 -25.80 -7.72 11.29
N ALA A 361 -26.66 -8.54 11.87
CA ALA A 361 -27.55 -9.42 11.11
C ALA A 361 -28.58 -8.64 10.26
N MET A 362 -29.12 -7.52 10.77
CA MET A 362 -30.09 -6.67 10.05
C MET A 362 -29.52 -6.03 8.78
N PHE A 363 -28.19 -5.85 8.69
CA PHE A 363 -27.53 -5.20 7.56
C PHE A 363 -26.66 -6.14 6.72
N LYS A 364 -26.65 -7.44 7.02
CA LYS A 364 -25.79 -8.43 6.36
C LYS A 364 -26.04 -8.57 4.84
N ASN A 365 -27.22 -8.16 4.36
CA ASN A 365 -27.62 -8.23 2.95
C ASN A 365 -27.73 -6.87 2.25
N LYS A 366 -27.39 -5.75 2.91
CA LYS A 366 -27.36 -4.42 2.29
C LYS A 366 -25.92 -4.04 1.95
N SER A 367 -25.69 -3.60 0.73
CA SER A 367 -24.36 -3.38 0.15
C SER A 367 -23.43 -2.58 1.06
N THR A 368 -22.36 -3.26 1.51
CA THR A 368 -21.01 -2.75 1.75
C THR A 368 -20.89 -1.27 2.13
N ASN A 369 -20.95 -0.99 3.44
CA ASN A 369 -20.21 0.10 4.14
C ASN A 369 -20.63 0.26 5.61
N PHE A 370 -21.73 -0.37 6.03
CA PHE A 370 -22.31 -0.10 7.35
C PHE A 370 -21.46 -0.62 8.52
N LEU A 371 -20.69 -1.71 8.37
CA LEU A 371 -20.16 -2.48 9.50
C LEU A 371 -18.80 -3.14 9.25
N ASP A 372 -17.74 -2.36 9.07
CA ASP A 372 -16.44 -2.83 9.56
C ASP A 372 -16.44 -2.70 11.09
N GLU A 373 -15.86 -3.64 11.83
CA GLU A 373 -15.86 -3.62 13.32
C GLU A 373 -15.26 -2.33 13.91
N ALA A 374 -14.37 -1.69 13.15
CA ALA A 374 -13.83 -0.38 13.45
C ALA A 374 -14.84 0.78 13.27
N ASN A 375 -15.79 0.68 12.32
CA ASN A 375 -16.85 1.67 12.12
C ASN A 375 -17.78 1.68 13.32
N LEU A 376 -18.09 0.48 13.86
CA LEU A 376 -18.82 0.38 15.11
C LEU A 376 -18.01 1.04 16.23
N ALA A 377 -16.75 0.65 16.46
CA ALA A 377 -15.95 1.19 17.56
C ALA A 377 -15.74 2.73 17.50
N LEU A 378 -15.56 3.31 16.31
CA LEU A 378 -15.37 4.76 16.13
C LEU A 378 -16.70 5.53 16.24
N PHE A 379 -17.78 4.99 15.69
CA PHE A 379 -19.16 5.47 15.90
C PHE A 379 -19.54 5.42 17.39
N MET A 380 -19.14 4.35 18.08
CA MET A 380 -19.37 4.09 19.50
C MET A 380 -18.62 5.06 20.41
N LYS A 381 -17.36 5.39 20.11
CA LYS A 381 -16.59 6.39 20.87
C LYS A 381 -17.14 7.81 20.72
N LYS A 382 -17.60 8.21 19.52
CA LYS A 382 -18.10 9.58 19.27
C LYS A 382 -19.50 9.84 19.83
N ILE A 383 -20.36 8.82 19.94
CA ILE A 383 -21.67 8.95 20.61
C ILE A 383 -21.50 9.13 22.12
N ALA A 384 -20.58 8.39 22.75
CA ALA A 384 -20.29 8.54 24.18
C ALA A 384 -19.73 9.93 24.54
N LEU A 385 -18.84 10.49 23.72
CA LEU A 385 -18.24 11.81 23.93
C LEU A 385 -19.21 13.00 23.79
N ARG A 386 -20.33 12.83 23.07
CA ARG A 386 -21.32 13.91 22.91
C ARG A 386 -22.28 14.00 24.10
N TYR A 387 -22.45 12.92 24.87
CA TYR A 387 -23.34 12.90 26.04
C TYR A 387 -22.63 13.24 27.36
N SER A 388 -21.30 13.07 27.46
CA SER A 388 -20.54 13.58 28.62
C SER A 388 -20.50 15.11 28.67
N LEU A 389 -20.58 15.78 27.52
CA LEU A 389 -20.65 17.25 27.41
C LEU A 389 -22.06 17.82 27.66
N LEU A 390 -23.12 17.02 27.48
CA LEU A 390 -24.50 17.43 27.75
C LEU A 390 -24.91 17.29 29.22
N GLN A 391 -24.15 16.53 30.02
CA GLN A 391 -24.39 16.42 31.47
C GLN A 391 -23.87 17.61 32.29
N TRP A 392 -23.25 18.63 31.67
CA TRP A 392 -22.76 19.82 32.39
C TRP A 392 -23.61 21.08 32.23
N ILE A 393 -24.71 21.04 31.45
CA ILE A 393 -25.56 22.23 31.18
C ILE A 393 -26.94 22.17 31.89
N TYR A 394 -27.31 21.07 32.55
CA TYR A 394 -28.52 21.03 33.38
C TYR A 394 -28.17 21.08 34.88
N LYS A 395 -27.94 22.30 35.39
CA LYS A 395 -28.26 22.62 36.79
C LYS A 395 -29.78 22.85 36.87
N PRO A 396 -30.55 22.10 37.66
CA PRO A 396 -31.85 22.58 38.07
C PRO A 396 -31.63 23.71 39.08
N ALA A 397 -32.22 24.86 38.76
CA ALA A 397 -32.49 25.90 39.73
C ALA A 397 -33.42 25.37 40.85
N ARG A 398 -33.33 26.05 42.00
CA ARG A 398 -33.92 25.78 43.31
C ARG A 398 -35.44 25.54 43.37
N SER A 399 -35.85 25.18 44.60
CA SER A 399 -37.11 25.37 45.35
C SER A 399 -38.10 24.20 45.29
N HIS A 400 -38.65 23.70 46.41
CA HIS A 400 -38.91 24.30 47.72
C HIS A 400 -38.43 23.47 48.91
#